data_AF-A0A3D4QU86-F1
#
_entry.id   AF-A0A3D4QU86-F1
#
_cell.length_a   1.000
_cell.length_b   1.000
_cell.length_c   1.000
_cell.angle_alpha   90.00
_cell.angle_beta   90.00
_cell.angle_gamma   90.00
#
_symmetry.space_group_name_H-M   'P 1'
#
loop_
_entity.id
_entity.type
_entity.pdbx_description
1 polymer ?
#
loop_
_entity_poly.entity_id
_entity_poly.type
_entity_poly.pdbx_seq_one_letter_code
_entity_poly.pdbx_strand_id
1 'polypeptide(L)'
;MMDINFTIAGFDRTGDVSVDWSIEQVLTHEEDACSLLIISGEKPAAGEELVITYGTDKLFAGIIDTVKEDYKTGKITFYKCSARDYSYLIDKRLVVETYQNQSADSIFGDIAAKYAWGFSTSHVEPGAPHVERISFNYKRPSDCFKELCEYVGWDWFVDYNKDLHFFNPAKLAEQAPIVVDNGSKVRKIKHNIDTATLRNRVYVLGSTMLSDPQTVQWKADGVARIWTLPWNPHEMSLTVGEVTKTVGVENVHEETDYDYFLNSKEKYLRCSEQTTTPVEGTTMSLIAKQDIDVITMVEDLESQAAIALVQGGDGVYEHSIVDDSLTTIEAAEAAGMADLRQHANPRVKGSFETEVSGWQPGQLVDIRIPDKNLYGTYLVQKVTISPVTSDMLSYKVEYGGRLLGIADFLKALVSSQQNKKMSETTILHKFAYGTDEALARDELEANLRTPPWEVEGSREFKMDGSQYEFTTIGSLLSLSYPGFWSNPEYQTSMDSLSWTDWKTISDIEAIQIPYPGYVRLRTGGQTQIYNWKKPLAETDAVCGFVFVG
;
A
#
# COMPACT_ATOMS: atom_id res chain seq x y z
N MET A 1 -30.45 1.48 -38.63
CA MET A 1 -31.25 2.18 -37.62
C MET A 1 -31.13 1.29 -36.39
N MET A 2 -30.65 1.81 -35.26
CA MET A 2 -30.61 1.02 -34.03
C MET A 2 -31.98 1.18 -33.39
N ASP A 3 -32.72 0.08 -33.30
CA ASP A 3 -34.08 0.09 -32.77
C ASP A 3 -34.05 -0.32 -31.29
N ILE A 4 -34.85 0.36 -30.47
CA ILE A 4 -35.05 0.02 -29.07
C ILE A 4 -36.16 -1.01 -28.98
N ASN A 5 -35.90 -2.13 -28.29
CA ASN A 5 -36.91 -3.17 -28.07
C ASN A 5 -37.18 -3.37 -26.58
N PHE A 6 -38.45 -3.50 -26.23
CA PHE A 6 -38.93 -3.78 -24.89
C PHE A 6 -39.56 -5.17 -24.85
N THR A 7 -39.01 -6.06 -24.04
CA THR A 7 -39.57 -7.40 -23.82
C THR A 7 -40.05 -7.51 -22.38
N ILE A 8 -41.33 -7.88 -22.18
CA ILE A 8 -41.92 -8.15 -20.86
C ILE A 8 -42.43 -9.57 -20.82
N ALA A 9 -42.01 -10.33 -19.80
CA ALA A 9 -42.33 -11.76 -19.65
C ALA A 9 -41.98 -12.60 -20.91
N GLY A 10 -40.94 -12.19 -21.65
CA GLY A 10 -40.51 -12.83 -22.89
C GLY A 10 -41.29 -12.44 -24.14
N PHE A 11 -42.30 -11.58 -24.05
CA PHE A 11 -43.07 -11.07 -25.18
C PHE A 11 -42.65 -9.65 -25.55
N ASP A 12 -42.52 -9.38 -26.85
CA ASP A 12 -42.27 -8.03 -27.36
C ASP A 12 -43.46 -7.11 -27.06
N ARG A 13 -43.16 -6.00 -26.37
CA ARG A 13 -44.10 -4.95 -25.94
C ARG A 13 -43.66 -3.57 -26.43
N THR A 14 -42.74 -3.51 -27.39
CA THR A 14 -42.16 -2.24 -27.88
C THR A 14 -43.23 -1.24 -28.35
N GLY A 15 -44.28 -1.72 -29.03
CA GLY A 15 -45.40 -0.88 -29.47
C GLY A 15 -46.32 -0.38 -28.36
N ASP A 16 -46.27 -0.99 -27.18
CA ASP A 16 -47.09 -0.63 -26.02
C ASP A 16 -46.37 0.39 -25.13
N VAL A 17 -45.09 0.71 -25.35
CA VAL A 17 -44.30 1.58 -24.47
C VAL A 17 -44.34 3.04 -24.95
N SER A 18 -44.65 3.97 -24.03
CA SER A 18 -44.57 5.41 -24.27
C SER A 18 -43.12 5.87 -24.35
N VAL A 19 -42.88 7.03 -24.96
CA VAL A 19 -41.58 7.72 -24.92
C VAL A 19 -41.18 8.18 -23.52
N ASP A 20 -42.08 8.12 -22.54
CA ASP A 20 -41.80 8.48 -21.15
C ASP A 20 -41.20 7.29 -20.37
N TRP A 21 -39.92 7.01 -20.62
CA TRP A 21 -39.15 6.04 -19.84
C TRP A 21 -37.76 6.56 -19.46
N SER A 22 -37.20 6.03 -18.37
CA SER A 22 -35.86 6.33 -17.91
C SER A 22 -35.22 5.09 -17.27
N ILE A 23 -33.96 4.84 -17.62
CA ILE A 23 -33.11 3.84 -16.96
C ILE A 23 -32.10 4.61 -16.12
N GLU A 24 -31.98 4.25 -14.86
CA GLU A 24 -31.02 4.80 -13.93
C GLU A 24 -30.03 3.70 -13.57
N GLN A 25 -28.78 3.88 -14.00
CA GLN A 25 -27.66 3.01 -13.66
C GLN A 25 -26.78 3.71 -12.64
N VAL A 26 -26.42 3.02 -11.56
CA VAL A 26 -25.63 3.61 -10.47
C VAL A 26 -24.36 2.77 -10.24
N LEU A 27 -23.25 3.45 -9.97
CA LEU A 27 -22.01 2.83 -9.55
C LEU A 27 -22.16 2.37 -8.11
N THR A 28 -21.59 1.21 -7.76
CA THR A 28 -21.65 0.53 -6.46
C THR A 28 -22.91 -0.34 -6.25
N HIS A 29 -23.07 -0.90 -5.05
CA HIS A 29 -24.10 -1.88 -4.66
C HIS A 29 -25.56 -1.36 -4.68
N GLU A 30 -25.84 -0.23 -5.32
CA GLU A 30 -27.20 0.28 -5.46
C GLU A 30 -27.89 -0.38 -6.67
N GLU A 31 -29.16 -0.77 -6.49
CA GLU A 31 -29.96 -1.44 -7.52
C GLU A 31 -30.22 -0.48 -8.70
N ASP A 32 -29.89 -0.89 -9.93
CA ASP A 32 -30.30 -0.13 -11.12
C ASP A 32 -31.83 -0.12 -11.21
N ALA A 33 -32.40 1.04 -11.56
CA ALA A 33 -33.83 1.25 -11.60
C ALA A 33 -34.30 1.64 -12.99
N CYS A 34 -35.40 1.05 -13.44
CA CYS A 34 -36.08 1.44 -14.67
C CYS A 34 -37.50 1.92 -14.35
N SER A 35 -37.88 3.07 -14.89
CA SER A 35 -39.25 3.57 -14.88
C SER A 35 -39.72 3.69 -16.32
N LEU A 36 -40.87 3.11 -16.64
CA LEU A 36 -41.48 3.20 -17.95
C LEU A 36 -42.99 3.30 -17.86
N LEU A 37 -43.60 3.83 -18.91
CA LEU A 37 -45.03 4.04 -19.01
C LEU A 37 -45.60 3.25 -20.19
N ILE A 38 -46.51 2.33 -19.90
CA ILE A 38 -47.12 1.44 -20.90
C ILE A 38 -48.52 1.96 -21.26
N ILE A 39 -48.72 2.16 -22.56
CA ILE A 39 -49.93 2.61 -23.23
C ILE A 39 -50.76 1.39 -23.61
N SER A 40 -51.95 1.23 -23.03
CA SER A 40 -53.02 0.36 -23.54
C SER A 40 -52.57 -1.03 -24.03
N GLY A 41 -52.50 -1.98 -23.11
CA GLY A 41 -52.34 -3.41 -23.38
C GLY A 41 -52.87 -4.23 -22.21
N GLU A 42 -52.62 -5.53 -22.21
CA GLU A 42 -52.75 -6.36 -21.00
C GLU A 42 -51.84 -5.78 -19.90
N LYS A 43 -52.41 -5.57 -18.70
CA LYS A 43 -51.70 -4.99 -17.57
C LYS A 43 -50.52 -5.89 -17.20
N PRO A 44 -49.26 -5.38 -17.21
CA PRO A 44 -48.12 -6.14 -16.72
C PRO A 44 -48.29 -6.49 -15.25
N ALA A 45 -47.77 -7.64 -14.85
CA ALA A 45 -47.78 -8.09 -13.47
C ALA A 45 -46.46 -7.73 -12.76
N ALA A 46 -46.56 -7.43 -11.47
CA ALA A 46 -45.37 -7.39 -10.62
C ALA A 46 -44.74 -8.79 -10.57
N GLY A 47 -43.42 -8.86 -10.69
CA GLY A 47 -42.64 -10.09 -10.78
C GLY A 47 -42.26 -10.52 -12.20
N GLU A 48 -42.78 -9.86 -13.24
CA GLU A 48 -42.40 -10.14 -14.63
C GLU A 48 -41.01 -9.60 -14.98
N GLU A 49 -40.29 -10.33 -15.84
CA GLU A 49 -38.98 -9.93 -16.33
C GLU A 49 -39.13 -8.84 -17.40
N LEU A 50 -38.38 -7.75 -17.25
CA LEU A 50 -38.28 -6.65 -18.19
C LEU A 50 -36.87 -6.63 -18.78
N VAL A 51 -36.78 -6.64 -20.11
CA VAL A 51 -35.51 -6.52 -20.83
C VAL A 51 -35.64 -5.40 -21.86
N ILE A 52 -34.69 -4.46 -21.84
CA ILE A 52 -34.60 -3.35 -22.78
C ILE A 52 -33.30 -3.50 -23.56
N THR A 53 -33.41 -3.59 -24.89
CA THR A 53 -32.26 -3.68 -25.79
C THR A 53 -32.21 -2.52 -26.76
N TYR A 54 -31.00 -2.11 -27.15
CA TYR A 54 -30.74 -1.14 -28.20
C TYR A 54 -29.77 -1.76 -29.21
N GLY A 55 -30.29 -2.16 -30.36
CA GLY A 55 -29.53 -3.03 -31.28
C GLY A 55 -29.22 -4.39 -30.63
N THR A 56 -27.93 -4.70 -30.45
CA THR A 56 -27.46 -5.93 -29.78
C THR A 56 -27.26 -5.77 -28.27
N ASP A 57 -27.20 -4.52 -27.78
CA ASP A 57 -26.76 -4.24 -26.43
C ASP A 57 -27.95 -4.21 -25.48
N LYS A 58 -27.84 -4.85 -24.31
CA LYS A 58 -28.84 -4.75 -23.24
C LYS A 58 -28.60 -3.46 -22.47
N LEU A 59 -29.57 -2.55 -22.53
CA LEU A 59 -29.53 -1.32 -21.74
C LEU A 59 -30.04 -1.54 -20.32
N PHE A 60 -30.95 -2.49 -20.12
CA PHE A 60 -31.48 -2.85 -18.81
C PHE A 60 -32.05 -4.27 -18.84
N ALA A 61 -31.88 -5.02 -17.75
CA ALA A 61 -32.59 -6.27 -17.53
C ALA A 61 -32.88 -6.44 -16.03
N GLY A 62 -34.13 -6.78 -15.71
CA GLY A 62 -34.57 -6.81 -14.32
C GLY A 62 -36.00 -7.32 -14.14
N ILE A 63 -36.56 -7.09 -12.95
CA ILE A 63 -37.91 -7.52 -12.56
C ILE A 63 -38.78 -6.30 -12.26
N ILE A 64 -40.02 -6.32 -12.76
CA ILE A 64 -41.03 -5.30 -12.46
C ILE A 64 -41.47 -5.45 -10.99
N ASP A 65 -41.24 -4.42 -10.19
CA ASP A 65 -41.58 -4.41 -8.76
C ASP A 65 -42.98 -3.86 -8.52
N THR A 66 -43.31 -2.75 -9.18
CA THR A 66 -44.62 -2.10 -9.02
C THR A 66 -45.23 -1.70 -10.35
N VAL A 67 -46.55 -1.89 -10.46
CA VAL A 67 -47.37 -1.48 -11.61
C VAL A 67 -48.56 -0.68 -11.08
N LYS A 68 -48.60 0.62 -11.39
CA LYS A 68 -49.67 1.53 -10.97
C LYS A 68 -50.40 2.08 -12.19
N GLU A 69 -51.72 2.20 -12.10
CA GLU A 69 -52.48 3.00 -13.06
C GLU A 69 -52.15 4.47 -12.83
N ASP A 70 -51.60 5.15 -13.85
CA ASP A 70 -51.17 6.53 -13.73
C ASP A 70 -52.33 7.48 -14.06
N TYR A 71 -52.79 7.46 -15.32
CA TYR A 71 -53.97 8.20 -15.76
C TYR A 71 -54.67 7.50 -16.93
N LYS A 72 -55.91 7.94 -17.20
CA LYS A 72 -56.74 7.45 -18.31
C LYS A 72 -57.06 8.59 -19.26
N THR A 73 -56.88 8.38 -20.55
CA THR A 73 -57.32 9.31 -21.60
C THR A 73 -58.28 8.59 -22.55
N GLY A 74 -59.57 8.93 -22.49
CA GLY A 74 -60.61 8.20 -23.22
C GLY A 74 -60.65 6.72 -22.83
N LYS A 75 -60.36 5.82 -23.79
CA LYS A 75 -60.31 4.35 -23.58
C LYS A 75 -58.91 3.82 -23.29
N ILE A 76 -57.88 4.66 -23.37
CA ILE A 76 -56.48 4.28 -23.17
C ILE A 76 -56.16 4.44 -21.68
N THR A 77 -55.62 3.39 -21.08
CA THR A 77 -55.09 3.41 -19.71
C THR A 77 -53.57 3.38 -19.78
N PHE A 78 -52.93 4.25 -19.01
CA PHE A 78 -51.48 4.27 -18.87
C PHE A 78 -51.07 3.61 -17.56
N TYR A 79 -50.15 2.66 -17.64
CA TYR A 79 -49.58 1.97 -16.49
C TYR A 79 -48.15 2.43 -16.28
N LYS A 80 -47.86 2.98 -15.10
CA LYS A 80 -46.49 3.29 -14.66
C LYS A 80 -45.88 2.04 -14.04
N CYS A 81 -44.82 1.55 -14.65
CA CYS A 81 -44.07 0.40 -14.19
C CYS A 81 -42.73 0.86 -13.64
N SER A 82 -42.35 0.33 -12.47
CA SER A 82 -41.02 0.48 -11.91
C SER A 82 -40.39 -0.90 -11.77
N ALA A 83 -39.22 -1.07 -12.37
CA ALA A 83 -38.44 -2.29 -12.37
C ALA A 83 -37.09 -2.06 -11.70
N ARG A 84 -36.55 -3.12 -11.12
CA ARG A 84 -35.24 -3.17 -10.47
C ARG A 84 -34.40 -4.27 -11.10
N ASP A 85 -33.09 -4.12 -11.09
CA ASP A 85 -32.16 -5.07 -11.68
C ASP A 85 -32.18 -6.47 -11.03
N TYR A 86 -31.30 -7.34 -11.52
CA TYR A 86 -31.18 -8.70 -10.99
C TYR A 86 -30.50 -8.78 -9.62
N SER A 87 -29.90 -7.70 -9.12
CA SER A 87 -29.26 -7.69 -7.80
C SER A 87 -30.25 -8.07 -6.69
N TYR A 88 -31.51 -7.64 -6.81
CA TYR A 88 -32.59 -8.06 -5.90
C TYR A 88 -32.82 -9.58 -5.82
N LEU A 89 -32.53 -10.33 -6.90
CA LEU A 89 -32.74 -11.78 -6.93
C LEU A 89 -31.73 -12.54 -6.07
N ILE A 90 -30.56 -11.96 -5.84
CA ILE A 90 -29.48 -12.54 -5.01
C ILE A 90 -29.88 -12.53 -3.53
N ASP A 91 -30.58 -11.48 -3.10
CA ASP A 91 -30.94 -11.24 -1.70
C ASP A 91 -32.16 -12.03 -1.19
N LYS A 92 -32.57 -13.05 -1.94
CA LYS A 92 -33.70 -13.91 -1.58
C LYS A 92 -33.41 -14.86 -0.41
N ARG A 93 -32.13 -15.07 -0.06
CA ARG A 93 -31.69 -15.98 1.01
C ARG A 93 -30.75 -15.25 1.96
N LEU A 94 -30.57 -15.80 3.16
CA LEU A 94 -29.63 -15.27 4.14
C LEU A 94 -28.43 -16.21 4.28
N VAL A 95 -27.24 -15.64 4.32
CA VAL A 95 -25.95 -16.33 4.47
C VAL A 95 -25.67 -16.55 5.95
N VAL A 96 -25.33 -17.80 6.31
CA VAL A 96 -24.85 -18.18 7.64
C VAL A 96 -23.63 -19.08 7.46
N GLU A 97 -22.44 -18.47 7.40
CA GLU A 97 -21.19 -19.16 7.10
C GLU A 97 -20.03 -18.50 7.84
N THR A 98 -18.94 -19.25 8.03
CA THR A 98 -17.68 -18.74 8.57
C THR A 98 -16.53 -19.29 7.76
N TYR A 99 -15.69 -18.39 7.27
CA TYR A 99 -14.51 -18.71 6.47
C TYR A 99 -13.25 -18.32 7.22
N GLN A 100 -12.20 -19.13 7.09
CA GLN A 100 -10.90 -18.89 7.72
C GLN A 100 -9.78 -19.24 6.75
N ASN A 101 -8.81 -18.35 6.63
CA ASN A 101 -7.62 -18.48 5.79
C ASN A 101 -7.94 -18.93 4.35
N GLN A 102 -8.95 -18.31 3.73
CA GLN A 102 -9.34 -18.55 2.34
C GLN A 102 -9.20 -17.28 1.52
N SER A 103 -8.94 -17.41 0.22
CA SER A 103 -8.91 -16.25 -0.68
C SER A 103 -10.32 -15.68 -0.89
N ALA A 104 -10.44 -14.36 -1.03
CA ALA A 104 -11.74 -13.73 -1.18
C ALA A 104 -12.49 -14.17 -2.44
N ASP A 105 -11.80 -14.50 -3.53
CA ASP A 105 -12.42 -15.07 -4.74
C ASP A 105 -13.06 -16.45 -4.48
N SER A 106 -12.40 -17.29 -3.67
CA SER A 106 -12.96 -18.58 -3.23
C SER A 106 -14.19 -18.39 -2.36
N ILE A 107 -14.15 -17.45 -1.41
CA ILE A 107 -15.27 -17.15 -0.51
C ILE A 107 -16.46 -16.61 -1.32
N PHE A 108 -16.21 -15.67 -2.23
CA PHE A 108 -17.22 -15.08 -3.11
C PHE A 108 -17.89 -16.17 -3.96
N GLY A 109 -17.10 -17.04 -4.59
CA GLY A 109 -17.59 -18.16 -5.40
C GLY A 109 -18.45 -19.16 -4.61
N ASP A 110 -18.06 -19.49 -3.38
CA ASP A 110 -18.82 -20.40 -2.51
C ASP A 110 -20.18 -19.81 -2.10
N ILE A 111 -20.20 -18.53 -1.69
CA ILE A 111 -21.45 -17.83 -1.35
C ILE A 111 -22.34 -17.72 -2.58
N ALA A 112 -21.79 -17.34 -3.73
CA ALA A 112 -22.54 -17.26 -4.99
C ALA A 112 -23.18 -18.61 -5.36
N ALA A 113 -22.41 -19.71 -5.29
CA ALA A 113 -22.89 -21.05 -5.63
C ALA A 113 -24.01 -21.55 -4.70
N LYS A 114 -23.95 -21.23 -3.40
CA LYS A 114 -24.93 -21.67 -2.39
C LYS A 114 -26.19 -20.80 -2.34
N TYR A 115 -26.02 -19.48 -2.46
CA TYR A 115 -27.07 -18.50 -2.14
C TYR A 115 -27.60 -17.75 -3.38
N ALA A 116 -26.78 -17.53 -4.42
CA ALA A 116 -27.15 -16.81 -5.65
C ALA A 116 -27.55 -17.77 -6.79
N TRP A 117 -28.59 -18.57 -6.58
CA TRP A 117 -29.00 -19.55 -7.59
C TRP A 117 -29.55 -18.89 -8.87
N GLY A 118 -29.04 -19.32 -10.03
CA GLY A 118 -29.41 -18.76 -11.33
C GLY A 118 -28.46 -17.67 -11.83
N PHE A 119 -27.39 -17.39 -11.08
CA PHE A 119 -26.29 -16.54 -11.50
C PHE A 119 -25.07 -17.37 -11.88
N SER A 120 -24.34 -16.91 -12.89
CA SER A 120 -23.00 -17.42 -13.19
C SER A 120 -21.94 -16.61 -12.45
N THR A 121 -20.74 -17.19 -12.33
CA THR A 121 -19.57 -16.57 -11.69
C THR A 121 -18.39 -16.56 -12.66
N SER A 122 -18.66 -16.39 -13.96
CA SER A 122 -17.65 -16.52 -15.01
C SER A 122 -16.65 -15.37 -15.00
N HIS A 123 -17.04 -14.20 -14.49
CA HIS A 123 -16.17 -13.02 -14.34
C HIS A 123 -15.75 -12.77 -12.89
N VAL A 124 -15.59 -13.83 -12.09
CA VAL A 124 -14.88 -13.76 -10.82
C VAL A 124 -13.38 -13.89 -11.08
N GLU A 125 -12.64 -12.80 -10.94
CA GLU A 125 -11.19 -12.77 -11.15
C GLU A 125 -10.45 -13.55 -10.04
N PRO A 126 -9.49 -14.43 -10.40
CA PRO A 126 -8.70 -15.14 -9.40
C PRO A 126 -7.59 -14.27 -8.81
N GLY A 127 -7.09 -14.66 -7.63
CA GLY A 127 -5.93 -14.03 -7.00
C GLY A 127 -6.27 -12.87 -6.07
N ALA A 128 -7.45 -12.91 -5.46
CA ALA A 128 -7.81 -11.97 -4.41
C ALA A 128 -7.02 -12.23 -3.12
N PRO A 129 -6.80 -11.21 -2.28
CA PRO A 129 -6.15 -11.36 -0.98
C PRO A 129 -6.81 -12.44 -0.09
N HIS A 130 -6.01 -13.02 0.80
CA HIS A 130 -6.51 -14.00 1.77
C HIS A 130 -7.22 -13.29 2.93
N VAL A 131 -8.36 -13.85 3.33
CA VAL A 131 -9.13 -13.42 4.49
C VAL A 131 -8.79 -14.35 5.65
N GLU A 132 -8.23 -13.80 6.72
CA GLU A 132 -7.82 -14.58 7.89
C GLU A 132 -9.03 -15.22 8.57
N ARG A 133 -10.07 -14.43 8.80
CA ARG A 133 -11.35 -14.89 9.33
C ARG A 133 -12.47 -13.91 9.02
N ILE A 134 -13.58 -14.41 8.50
CA ILE A 134 -14.82 -13.65 8.31
C ILE A 134 -16.02 -14.52 8.65
N SER A 135 -17.03 -13.94 9.30
CA SER A 135 -18.24 -14.65 9.70
C SER A 135 -19.49 -13.87 9.33
N PHE A 136 -20.40 -14.53 8.62
CA PHE A 136 -21.69 -13.98 8.22
C PHE A 136 -22.79 -14.63 9.05
N ASN A 137 -23.62 -13.80 9.69
CA ASN A 137 -24.71 -14.28 10.54
C ASN A 137 -26.03 -13.65 10.11
N TYR A 138 -26.83 -14.40 9.35
CA TYR A 138 -28.12 -13.97 8.80
C TYR A 138 -28.04 -12.66 8.00
N LYS A 139 -26.99 -12.52 7.19
CA LYS A 139 -26.78 -11.37 6.30
C LYS A 139 -27.23 -11.70 4.88
N ARG A 140 -27.63 -10.70 4.09
CA ARG A 140 -27.93 -10.91 2.66
C ARG A 140 -26.64 -11.16 1.90
N PRO A 141 -26.63 -11.91 0.78
CA PRO A 141 -25.40 -12.15 0.04
C PRO A 141 -24.80 -10.84 -0.51
N SER A 142 -25.62 -9.85 -0.91
CA SER A 142 -25.12 -8.53 -1.30
C SER A 142 -24.32 -7.85 -0.17
N ASP A 143 -24.85 -7.87 1.05
CA ASP A 143 -24.17 -7.35 2.25
C ASP A 143 -22.88 -8.14 2.54
N CYS A 144 -22.90 -9.47 2.38
CA CYS A 144 -21.71 -10.31 2.54
C CYS A 144 -20.63 -10.00 1.52
N PHE A 145 -21.01 -9.80 0.26
CA PHE A 145 -20.09 -9.44 -0.81
C PHE A 145 -19.50 -8.05 -0.58
N LYS A 146 -20.33 -7.09 -0.15
CA LYS A 146 -19.87 -5.76 0.24
C LYS A 146 -18.84 -5.81 1.36
N GLU A 147 -19.14 -6.52 2.45
CA GLU A 147 -18.21 -6.68 3.59
C GLU A 147 -16.90 -7.38 3.17
N LEU A 148 -17.00 -8.38 2.29
CA LEU A 148 -15.83 -9.07 1.73
C LEU A 148 -14.98 -8.12 0.87
N CYS A 149 -15.62 -7.35 0.00
CA CYS A 149 -14.99 -6.34 -0.85
C CYS A 149 -14.31 -5.24 -0.03
N GLU A 150 -14.97 -4.74 1.02
CA GLU A 150 -14.40 -3.78 1.97
C GLU A 150 -13.16 -4.35 2.68
N TYR A 151 -13.14 -5.66 2.96
CA TYR A 151 -11.99 -6.32 3.57
C TYR A 151 -10.79 -6.44 2.62
N VAL A 152 -11.01 -6.76 1.33
CA VAL A 152 -9.91 -7.00 0.37
C VAL A 152 -9.59 -5.84 -0.57
N GLY A 153 -10.41 -4.79 -0.60
CA GLY A 153 -10.27 -3.66 -1.53
C GLY A 153 -10.60 -4.01 -2.99
N TRP A 154 -11.49 -4.99 -3.20
CA TRP A 154 -12.01 -5.38 -4.52
C TRP A 154 -13.45 -4.90 -4.67
N ASP A 155 -14.01 -4.97 -5.88
CA ASP A 155 -15.39 -4.55 -6.14
C ASP A 155 -16.18 -5.66 -6.84
N TRP A 156 -17.52 -5.57 -6.77
CA TRP A 156 -18.43 -6.53 -7.37
C TRP A 156 -19.68 -5.86 -7.93
N PHE A 157 -20.20 -6.40 -9.04
CA PHE A 157 -21.50 -6.03 -9.57
C PHE A 157 -22.16 -7.20 -10.30
N VAL A 158 -23.44 -7.03 -10.62
CA VAL A 158 -24.24 -8.00 -11.37
C VAL A 158 -24.47 -7.45 -12.77
N ASP A 159 -24.18 -8.24 -13.80
CA ASP A 159 -24.50 -7.83 -15.16
C ASP A 159 -25.95 -8.20 -15.59
N TYR A 160 -26.40 -7.63 -16.71
CA TYR A 160 -27.71 -7.93 -17.29
C TYR A 160 -27.83 -9.32 -17.94
N ASN A 161 -26.78 -10.13 -17.89
CA ASN A 161 -26.77 -11.54 -18.27
C ASN A 161 -26.87 -12.49 -17.06
N LYS A 162 -27.04 -11.95 -15.84
CA LYS A 162 -27.04 -12.71 -14.58
C LYS A 162 -25.68 -13.34 -14.30
N ASP A 163 -24.59 -12.67 -14.66
CA ASP A 163 -23.24 -13.02 -14.24
C ASP A 163 -22.75 -12.08 -13.14
N LEU A 164 -22.08 -12.69 -12.16
CA LEU A 164 -21.45 -11.98 -11.05
C LEU A 164 -20.00 -11.66 -11.41
N HIS A 165 -19.71 -10.36 -11.43
CA HIS A 165 -18.37 -9.83 -11.62
C HIS A 165 -17.76 -9.57 -10.25
N PHE A 166 -16.54 -10.06 -10.04
CA PHE A 166 -15.74 -9.79 -8.84
C PHE A 166 -14.31 -9.53 -9.30
N PHE A 167 -13.82 -8.32 -9.11
CA PHE A 167 -12.61 -7.87 -9.78
C PHE A 167 -11.84 -6.85 -8.97
N ASN A 168 -10.59 -6.64 -9.37
CA ASN A 168 -9.78 -5.58 -8.82
C ASN A 168 -10.07 -4.25 -9.53
N PRO A 169 -10.62 -3.23 -8.84
CA PRO A 169 -11.03 -1.98 -9.49
C PRO A 169 -9.85 -1.18 -10.05
N ALA A 170 -8.61 -1.45 -9.63
CA ALA A 170 -7.46 -0.79 -10.20
C ALA A 170 -7.02 -1.36 -11.56
N LYS A 171 -7.49 -2.56 -11.92
CA LYS A 171 -7.27 -3.14 -13.24
C LYS A 171 -8.35 -2.73 -14.24
N LEU A 172 -9.55 -2.41 -13.76
CA LEU A 172 -10.71 -2.00 -14.55
C LEU A 172 -10.91 -0.48 -14.50
N ALA A 173 -9.91 0.25 -15.01
CA ALA A 173 -10.12 1.62 -15.43
C ALA A 173 -10.66 1.62 -16.87
N GLU A 174 -11.92 1.23 -17.06
CA GLU A 174 -12.55 1.38 -18.37
C GLU A 174 -12.63 2.86 -18.72
N GLN A 175 -12.09 3.24 -19.88
CA GLN A 175 -12.14 4.62 -20.34
C GLN A 175 -13.56 4.93 -20.82
N ALA A 176 -14.04 6.12 -20.43
CA ALA A 176 -15.26 6.68 -20.98
C ALA A 176 -15.20 6.73 -22.52
N PRO A 177 -16.35 6.66 -23.22
CA PRO A 177 -16.40 6.59 -24.68
C PRO A 177 -15.79 7.81 -25.39
N ILE A 178 -15.73 8.96 -24.71
CA ILE A 178 -15.10 10.18 -25.20
C ILE A 178 -14.38 10.93 -24.07
N VAL A 179 -13.35 11.68 -24.44
CA VAL A 179 -12.81 12.76 -23.61
C VAL A 179 -13.76 13.95 -23.71
N VAL A 180 -14.14 14.55 -22.59
CA VAL A 180 -15.07 15.68 -22.55
C VAL A 180 -14.30 16.99 -22.65
N ASP A 181 -14.36 17.63 -23.81
CA ASP A 181 -13.72 18.92 -24.10
C ASP A 181 -14.71 20.00 -24.59
N ASN A 182 -14.20 21.20 -24.88
CA ASN A 182 -15.01 22.32 -25.40
C ASN A 182 -15.72 22.01 -26.74
N GLY A 183 -15.22 21.06 -27.53
CA GLY A 183 -15.79 20.66 -28.83
C GLY A 183 -16.72 19.45 -28.74
N SER A 184 -16.79 18.81 -27.58
CA SER A 184 -17.55 17.58 -27.35
C SER A 184 -19.05 17.83 -27.39
N LYS A 185 -19.81 16.83 -27.82
CA LYS A 185 -21.29 16.86 -27.85
C LYS A 185 -21.88 16.67 -26.44
N VAL A 186 -21.56 17.59 -25.54
CA VAL A 186 -22.02 17.61 -24.16
C VAL A 186 -22.80 18.90 -23.88
N ARG A 187 -23.86 18.80 -23.07
CA ARG A 187 -24.73 19.92 -22.69
C ARG A 187 -25.00 19.92 -21.19
N LYS A 188 -25.53 21.03 -20.69
CA LYS A 188 -25.91 21.23 -19.26
C LYS A 188 -24.83 20.81 -18.25
N ILE A 189 -23.57 21.10 -18.55
CA ILE A 189 -22.46 20.77 -17.65
C ILE A 189 -22.61 21.58 -16.36
N LYS A 190 -22.76 20.86 -15.25
CA LYS A 190 -22.72 21.36 -13.88
C LYS A 190 -21.49 20.77 -13.20
N HIS A 191 -20.83 21.56 -12.39
CA HIS A 191 -19.69 21.15 -11.61
C HIS A 191 -19.72 21.89 -10.29
N ASN A 192 -19.59 21.15 -9.20
CA ASN A 192 -19.56 21.68 -7.86
C ASN A 192 -18.44 20.98 -7.08
N ILE A 193 -17.68 21.78 -6.34
CA ILE A 193 -16.64 21.29 -5.44
C ILE A 193 -17.10 21.67 -4.04
N ASP A 194 -17.44 20.67 -3.25
CA ASP A 194 -17.82 20.88 -1.85
C ASP A 194 -16.61 20.62 -0.95
N THR A 195 -16.18 21.68 -0.25
CA THR A 195 -15.07 21.67 0.70
C THR A 195 -15.55 21.65 2.16
N ALA A 196 -16.86 21.62 2.43
CA ALA A 196 -17.38 21.74 3.79
C ALA A 196 -16.99 20.55 4.68
N THR A 197 -16.83 19.36 4.09
CA THR A 197 -16.42 18.14 4.80
C THR A 197 -14.94 17.83 4.63
N LEU A 198 -14.16 18.76 4.11
CA LEU A 198 -12.74 18.57 3.84
C LEU A 198 -11.95 18.55 5.15
N ARG A 199 -11.19 17.49 5.37
CA ARG A 199 -10.27 17.33 6.52
C ARG A 199 -9.15 16.40 6.10
N ASN A 200 -7.96 16.97 5.95
CA ASN A 200 -6.75 16.30 5.49
C ASN A 200 -5.66 16.24 6.59
N ARG A 201 -6.04 16.58 7.83
CA ARG A 201 -5.33 16.24 9.06
C ARG A 201 -6.35 15.85 10.13
N VAL A 202 -6.18 14.68 10.73
CA VAL A 202 -7.09 14.14 11.75
C VAL A 202 -6.30 13.79 13.00
N TYR A 203 -6.72 14.37 14.13
CA TYR A 203 -6.27 14.00 15.46
C TYR A 203 -7.23 12.97 16.05
N VAL A 204 -6.71 11.87 16.59
CA VAL A 204 -7.51 10.86 17.26
C VAL A 204 -7.11 10.82 18.73
N LEU A 205 -8.09 11.12 19.58
CA LEU A 205 -7.99 11.12 21.03
C LEU A 205 -8.73 9.88 21.53
N GLY A 206 -7.98 8.82 21.80
CA GLY A 206 -8.46 7.59 22.42
C GLY A 206 -8.45 7.66 23.94
N SER A 207 -8.67 6.51 24.57
CA SER A 207 -8.57 6.33 26.02
C SER A 207 -7.10 6.13 26.43
N THR A 208 -6.83 5.30 27.44
CA THR A 208 -5.48 4.95 27.88
C THR A 208 -5.05 3.59 27.37
N MET A 209 -3.75 3.44 27.13
CA MET A 209 -3.10 2.15 26.88
C MET A 209 -1.96 1.92 27.86
N LEU A 210 -1.57 0.66 28.05
CA LEU A 210 -0.40 0.32 28.88
C LEU A 210 0.89 0.58 28.10
N SER A 211 1.85 1.27 28.73
CA SER A 211 3.18 1.48 28.16
C SER A 211 4.01 0.20 28.12
N ASP A 212 5.16 0.27 27.46
CA ASP A 212 6.23 -0.70 27.66
C ASP A 212 6.66 -0.77 29.14
N PRO A 213 7.14 -1.92 29.65
CA PRO A 213 7.61 -2.04 31.02
C PRO A 213 8.75 -1.07 31.31
N GLN A 214 8.55 -0.19 32.28
CA GLN A 214 9.56 0.74 32.76
C GLN A 214 10.13 0.26 34.10
N THR A 215 11.44 0.46 34.27
CA THR A 215 12.14 0.10 35.50
C THR A 215 12.36 1.35 36.35
N VAL A 216 11.79 1.37 37.56
CA VAL A 216 12.04 2.39 38.58
C VAL A 216 12.96 1.80 39.63
N GLN A 217 14.08 2.46 39.88
CA GLN A 217 15.09 1.99 40.83
C GLN A 217 15.27 2.97 41.99
N TRP A 218 15.39 2.41 43.19
CA TRP A 218 15.76 3.14 44.39
C TRP A 218 16.94 2.47 45.08
N LYS A 219 17.74 3.27 45.76
CA LYS A 219 18.79 2.77 46.65
C LYS A 219 18.28 2.86 48.08
N ALA A 220 18.25 1.73 48.78
CA ALA A 220 17.83 1.69 50.17
C ALA A 220 18.86 2.39 51.08
N ASP A 221 18.37 3.17 52.04
CA ASP A 221 19.16 3.90 53.05
C ASP A 221 19.17 3.19 54.42
N GLY A 222 18.53 2.02 54.53
CA GLY A 222 18.41 1.28 55.80
C GLY A 222 17.30 1.76 56.74
N VAL A 223 16.60 2.86 56.41
CA VAL A 223 15.62 3.51 57.30
C VAL A 223 14.26 3.70 56.62
N ALA A 224 14.25 4.11 55.35
CA ALA A 224 13.04 4.34 54.59
C ALA A 224 12.25 3.03 54.41
N ARG A 225 10.95 3.09 54.72
CA ARG A 225 9.98 2.00 54.52
C ARG A 225 8.90 2.35 53.49
N ILE A 226 8.98 3.53 52.87
CA ILE A 226 8.01 4.05 51.91
C ILE A 226 8.78 4.66 50.73
N TRP A 227 8.39 4.30 49.51
CA TRP A 227 8.97 4.80 48.27
C TRP A 227 7.87 5.35 47.36
N THR A 228 7.99 6.62 46.98
CA THR A 228 7.03 7.28 46.09
C THR A 228 7.19 6.82 44.65
N LEU A 229 6.08 6.58 43.98
CA LEU A 229 6.00 6.14 42.60
C LEU A 229 5.69 7.34 41.70
N PRO A 230 6.35 7.44 40.54
CA PRO A 230 6.09 8.52 39.58
C PRO A 230 4.69 8.42 38.93
N TRP A 231 4.17 7.21 38.78
CA TRP A 231 2.90 6.90 38.11
C TRP A 231 2.22 5.68 38.78
N ASN A 232 0.95 5.44 38.44
CA ASN A 232 0.19 4.30 38.93
C ASN A 232 0.65 3.02 38.21
N PRO A 233 1.23 2.04 38.92
CA PRO A 233 1.81 0.89 38.26
C PRO A 233 0.77 -0.20 37.95
N HIS A 234 0.86 -0.73 36.74
CA HIS A 234 0.16 -1.93 36.25
C HIS A 234 1.18 -3.03 35.92
N GLU A 235 0.77 -4.30 36.00
CA GLU A 235 1.62 -5.48 35.71
C GLU A 235 3.02 -5.39 36.34
N MET A 236 3.07 -5.20 37.66
CA MET A 236 4.31 -4.91 38.36
C MET A 236 5.07 -6.14 38.84
N SER A 237 6.40 -6.03 38.84
CA SER A 237 7.34 -6.97 39.44
C SER A 237 8.38 -6.20 40.26
N LEU A 238 8.42 -6.46 41.56
CA LEU A 238 9.35 -5.82 42.49
C LEU A 238 10.48 -6.79 42.86
N THR A 239 11.72 -6.33 42.75
CA THR A 239 12.90 -7.04 43.27
C THR A 239 13.65 -6.17 44.27
N VAL A 240 14.18 -6.80 45.32
CA VAL A 240 14.99 -6.15 46.35
C VAL A 240 16.25 -6.97 46.52
N GLY A 241 17.40 -6.40 46.11
CA GLY A 241 18.66 -7.14 46.09
C GLY A 241 18.60 -8.39 45.22
N GLU A 242 18.01 -8.27 44.02
CA GLU A 242 17.81 -9.36 43.04
C GLU A 242 16.82 -10.46 43.46
N VAL A 243 16.21 -10.37 44.65
CA VAL A 243 15.17 -11.30 45.10
C VAL A 243 13.79 -10.72 44.78
N THR A 244 12.97 -11.47 44.02
CA THR A 244 11.58 -11.10 43.74
C THR A 244 10.74 -11.09 45.02
N LYS A 245 9.94 -10.04 45.19
CA LYS A 245 9.08 -9.79 46.34
C LYS A 245 7.62 -9.71 45.92
N THR A 246 6.73 -10.10 46.82
CA THR A 246 5.28 -10.04 46.57
C THR A 246 4.75 -8.65 46.90
N VAL A 247 3.88 -8.11 46.04
CA VAL A 247 3.26 -6.78 46.22
C VAL A 247 1.74 -6.96 46.31
N GLY A 248 1.16 -6.57 47.43
CA GLY A 248 -0.28 -6.53 47.68
C GLY A 248 -0.84 -5.11 47.52
N VAL A 249 -2.16 -4.98 47.50
CA VAL A 249 -2.85 -3.68 47.50
C VAL A 249 -3.20 -3.28 48.94
N GLU A 250 -2.78 -2.08 49.34
CA GLU A 250 -3.03 -1.54 50.68
C GLU A 250 -4.54 -1.39 50.95
N ASN A 251 -4.97 -1.76 52.17
CA ASN A 251 -6.38 -1.77 52.62
C ASN A 251 -7.29 -2.78 51.89
N VAL A 252 -6.72 -3.68 51.08
CA VAL A 252 -7.46 -4.76 50.42
C VAL A 252 -6.91 -6.13 50.83
N HIS A 253 -5.59 -6.29 50.85
CA HIS A 253 -4.93 -7.55 51.19
C HIS A 253 -4.44 -7.55 52.64
N GLU A 254 -4.35 -8.74 53.24
CA GLU A 254 -3.83 -8.91 54.60
C GLU A 254 -2.31 -8.77 54.64
N GLU A 255 -1.81 -8.15 55.72
CA GLU A 255 -0.38 -7.84 55.89
C GLU A 255 0.55 -9.05 56.00
N THR A 256 0.00 -10.23 56.27
CA THR A 256 0.76 -11.48 56.42
C THR A 256 1.16 -12.11 55.10
N ASP A 257 0.49 -11.73 54.00
CA ASP A 257 0.54 -12.49 52.75
C ASP A 257 1.48 -11.84 51.71
N TYR A 258 1.88 -10.58 51.95
CA TYR A 258 2.64 -9.78 51.00
C TYR A 258 3.84 -9.08 51.65
N ASP A 259 4.97 -9.05 50.95
CA ASP A 259 6.19 -8.37 51.42
C ASP A 259 6.07 -6.84 51.36
N TYR A 260 5.36 -6.34 50.34
CA TYR A 260 5.16 -4.92 50.09
C TYR A 260 3.71 -4.61 49.76
N PHE A 261 3.30 -3.38 50.04
CA PHE A 261 1.95 -2.88 49.77
C PHE A 261 2.01 -1.65 48.87
N LEU A 262 1.19 -1.65 47.84
CA LEU A 262 0.97 -0.54 46.93
C LEU A 262 -0.25 0.27 47.36
N ASN A 263 -0.08 1.59 47.43
CA ASN A 263 -1.18 2.53 47.45
C ASN A 263 -1.33 3.22 46.08
N SER A 264 -2.33 2.81 45.31
CA SER A 264 -2.59 3.38 43.98
C SER A 264 -3.16 4.80 44.02
N LYS A 265 -3.67 5.28 45.17
CA LYS A 265 -4.21 6.65 45.31
C LYS A 265 -3.12 7.65 45.63
N GLU A 266 -2.27 7.31 46.61
CA GLU A 266 -1.18 8.18 47.09
C GLU A 266 0.16 7.90 46.38
N LYS A 267 0.19 6.93 45.45
CA LYS A 267 1.34 6.60 44.60
C LYS A 267 2.60 6.30 45.41
N TYR A 268 2.51 5.34 46.33
CA TYR A 268 3.69 4.86 47.02
C TYR A 268 3.65 3.36 47.22
N LEU A 269 4.84 2.81 47.42
CA LEU A 269 5.08 1.44 47.85
C LEU A 269 5.58 1.48 49.29
N ARG A 270 5.03 0.64 50.17
CA ARG A 270 5.50 0.49 51.55
C ARG A 270 5.87 -0.94 51.88
N CYS A 271 6.78 -1.15 52.83
CA CYS A 271 6.99 -2.48 53.41
C CYS A 271 5.75 -2.92 54.19
N SER A 272 5.48 -4.23 54.21
CA SER A 272 4.60 -4.81 55.24
C SER A 272 5.22 -4.64 56.63
N GLU A 273 4.42 -4.79 57.69
CA GLU A 273 4.95 -4.77 59.06
C GLU A 273 5.99 -5.86 59.31
N GLN A 274 5.83 -7.03 58.67
CA GLN A 274 6.67 -8.21 58.86
C GLN A 274 7.97 -8.16 58.03
N THR A 275 7.98 -7.43 56.92
CA THR A 275 9.15 -7.29 56.07
C THR A 275 10.16 -6.35 56.71
N THR A 276 11.36 -6.87 56.94
CA THR A 276 12.50 -6.08 57.45
C THR A 276 12.84 -4.96 56.48
N THR A 277 13.13 -3.78 57.03
CA THR A 277 13.61 -2.62 56.25
C THR A 277 14.80 -3.02 55.37
N PRO A 278 14.79 -2.72 54.06
CA PRO A 278 15.90 -3.03 53.17
C PRO A 278 17.22 -2.46 53.68
N VAL A 279 18.27 -3.29 53.69
CA VAL A 279 19.59 -2.91 54.23
C VAL A 279 20.20 -1.78 53.39
N GLU A 280 20.90 -0.86 54.05
CA GLU A 280 21.62 0.25 53.40
C GLU A 280 22.47 -0.24 52.22
N GLY A 281 22.30 0.43 51.07
CA GLY A 281 23.01 0.11 49.83
C GLY A 281 22.32 -0.93 48.94
N THR A 282 21.25 -1.60 49.39
CA THR A 282 20.49 -2.56 48.58
C THR A 282 19.70 -1.83 47.48
N THR A 283 19.76 -2.30 46.24
CA THR A 283 18.94 -1.76 45.14
C THR A 283 17.56 -2.39 45.14
N MET A 284 16.53 -1.54 45.13
CA MET A 284 15.15 -1.91 44.88
C MET A 284 14.81 -1.56 43.43
N SER A 285 14.23 -2.51 42.69
CA SER A 285 13.86 -2.33 41.30
C SER A 285 12.42 -2.76 41.09
N LEU A 286 11.58 -1.83 40.65
CA LEU A 286 10.20 -2.07 40.25
C LEU A 286 10.11 -2.01 38.74
N ILE A 287 9.73 -3.10 38.10
CA ILE A 287 9.38 -3.15 36.68
C ILE A 287 7.86 -3.09 36.60
N ALA A 288 7.28 -2.07 35.97
CA ALA A 288 5.83 -1.95 35.81
C ALA A 288 5.48 -1.15 34.55
N LYS A 289 4.22 -1.22 34.13
CA LYS A 289 3.66 -0.44 33.01
C LYS A 289 2.83 0.72 33.55
N GLN A 290 2.81 1.85 32.84
CA GLN A 290 1.99 3.01 33.17
C GLN A 290 0.86 3.19 32.14
N ASP A 291 -0.23 3.86 32.55
CA ASP A 291 -1.24 4.35 31.61
C ASP A 291 -0.69 5.54 30.82
N ILE A 292 -0.80 5.47 29.49
CA ILE A 292 -0.51 6.57 28.59
C ILE A 292 -1.73 6.86 27.71
N ASP A 293 -2.02 8.14 27.49
CA ASP A 293 -3.13 8.53 26.62
C ASP A 293 -2.83 8.14 25.17
N VAL A 294 -3.81 7.54 24.51
CA VAL A 294 -3.73 7.18 23.08
C VAL A 294 -4.03 8.43 22.27
N ILE A 295 -2.98 9.15 21.87
CA ILE A 295 -3.09 10.34 21.03
C ILE A 295 -2.31 10.08 19.74
N THR A 296 -3.02 10.07 18.62
CA THR A 296 -2.40 9.90 17.30
C THR A 296 -2.84 11.01 16.35
N MET A 297 -2.03 11.26 15.35
CA MET A 297 -2.32 12.23 14.29
C MET A 297 -1.99 11.57 12.96
N VAL A 298 -2.93 11.67 12.03
CA VAL A 298 -2.74 11.21 10.66
C VAL A 298 -2.98 12.39 9.73
N GLU A 299 -2.24 12.48 8.64
CA GLU A 299 -2.40 13.54 7.64
C GLU A 299 -2.20 13.03 6.20
N ASP A 300 -2.77 13.76 5.25
CA ASP A 300 -2.62 13.53 3.81
C ASP A 300 -1.94 14.75 3.16
N LEU A 301 -0.62 14.65 2.99
CA LEU A 301 0.21 15.74 2.45
C LEU A 301 -0.02 15.97 0.95
N GLU A 302 -0.36 14.92 0.19
CA GLU A 302 -0.67 15.08 -1.24
C GLU A 302 -1.92 15.94 -1.43
N SER A 303 -2.94 15.67 -0.62
CA SER A 303 -4.16 16.46 -0.63
C SER A 303 -3.91 17.91 -0.16
N GLN A 304 -3.15 18.10 0.93
CA GLN A 304 -2.77 19.44 1.41
C GLN A 304 -2.06 20.25 0.32
N ALA A 305 -1.09 19.65 -0.38
CA ALA A 305 -0.38 20.29 -1.48
C ALA A 305 -1.31 20.63 -2.65
N ALA A 306 -2.21 19.71 -3.04
CA ALA A 306 -3.18 19.93 -4.10
C ALA A 306 -4.14 21.10 -3.77
N ILE A 307 -4.61 21.17 -2.52
CA ILE A 307 -5.52 22.23 -2.07
C ILE A 307 -4.80 23.57 -1.93
N ALA A 308 -3.57 23.56 -1.42
CA ALA A 308 -2.72 24.75 -1.33
C ALA A 308 -2.49 25.40 -2.71
N LEU A 309 -2.32 24.60 -3.76
CA LEU A 309 -2.19 25.09 -5.14
C LEU A 309 -3.47 25.75 -5.67
N VAL A 310 -4.64 25.29 -5.26
CA VAL A 310 -5.95 25.79 -5.76
C VAL A 310 -6.42 27.01 -4.98
N GLN A 311 -6.38 26.96 -3.65
CA GLN A 311 -6.95 28.00 -2.78
C GLN A 311 -5.93 29.07 -2.37
N GLY A 312 -4.63 28.75 -2.44
CA GLY A 312 -3.57 29.53 -1.82
C GLY A 312 -3.54 29.34 -0.29
N GLY A 313 -2.34 29.18 0.28
CA GLY A 313 -2.15 28.93 1.71
C GLY A 313 -1.39 27.64 1.99
N ASP A 314 -1.60 27.05 3.16
CA ASP A 314 -1.04 25.76 3.57
C ASP A 314 -1.91 24.56 3.16
N GLY A 315 -3.17 24.80 2.79
CA GLY A 315 -4.10 23.76 2.33
C GLY A 315 -4.52 22.78 3.43
N VAL A 316 -4.30 23.12 4.71
CA VAL A 316 -4.55 22.23 5.85
C VAL A 316 -5.96 22.42 6.40
N TYR A 317 -6.66 21.30 6.58
CA TYR A 317 -7.98 21.22 7.17
C TYR A 317 -7.98 20.17 8.30
N GLU A 318 -8.17 20.65 9.53
CA GLU A 318 -8.00 19.82 10.74
C GLU A 318 -9.34 19.31 11.29
N HIS A 319 -9.32 18.09 11.81
CA HIS A 319 -10.45 17.49 12.52
C HIS A 319 -9.96 16.69 13.74
N SER A 320 -10.80 16.57 14.77
CA SER A 320 -10.52 15.78 15.98
C SER A 320 -11.61 14.73 16.21
N ILE A 321 -11.21 13.48 16.34
CA ILE A 321 -12.06 12.35 16.73
C ILE A 321 -11.78 12.07 18.21
N VAL A 322 -12.84 12.03 19.02
CA VAL A 322 -12.78 11.65 20.44
C VAL A 322 -13.54 10.34 20.57
N ASP A 323 -12.84 9.25 20.88
CA ASP A 323 -13.44 7.93 21.02
C ASP A 323 -12.74 7.10 22.10
N ASP A 324 -13.37 7.03 23.27
CA ASP A 324 -12.87 6.30 24.44
C ASP A 324 -12.81 4.77 24.24
N SER A 325 -13.40 4.24 23.17
CA SER A 325 -13.30 2.81 22.84
C SER A 325 -11.95 2.42 22.21
N LEU A 326 -11.16 3.40 21.76
CA LEU A 326 -9.85 3.19 21.15
C LEU A 326 -8.78 3.10 22.25
N THR A 327 -8.36 1.87 22.57
CA THR A 327 -7.39 1.57 23.64
C THR A 327 -5.99 1.22 23.12
N THR A 328 -5.74 1.33 21.82
CA THR A 328 -4.41 1.11 21.23
C THR A 328 -4.11 2.16 20.16
N ILE A 329 -2.83 2.48 19.98
CA ILE A 329 -2.36 3.41 18.94
C ILE A 329 -2.78 2.94 17.55
N GLU A 330 -2.63 1.65 17.26
CA GLU A 330 -2.97 1.06 15.96
C GLU A 330 -4.47 1.23 15.62
N ALA A 331 -5.35 1.03 16.60
CA ALA A 331 -6.78 1.24 16.41
C ALA A 331 -7.10 2.73 16.17
N ALA A 332 -6.44 3.62 16.90
CA ALA A 332 -6.58 5.06 16.72
C ALA A 332 -6.07 5.53 15.35
N GLU A 333 -4.92 5.03 14.89
CA GLU A 333 -4.40 5.28 13.56
C GLU A 333 -5.34 4.76 12.47
N ALA A 334 -5.85 3.54 12.61
CA ALA A 334 -6.80 2.97 11.64
C ALA A 334 -8.08 3.81 11.52
N ALA A 335 -8.61 4.30 12.64
CA ALA A 335 -9.76 5.20 12.68
C ALA A 335 -9.45 6.56 12.04
N GLY A 336 -8.31 7.18 12.37
CA GLY A 336 -7.89 8.45 11.77
C GLY A 336 -7.65 8.34 10.26
N MET A 337 -7.03 7.24 9.82
CA MET A 337 -6.89 6.92 8.41
C MET A 337 -8.25 6.70 7.73
N ALA A 338 -9.23 6.07 8.39
CA ALA A 338 -10.56 5.87 7.83
C ALA A 338 -11.30 7.19 7.60
N ASP A 339 -11.16 8.14 8.53
CA ASP A 339 -11.77 9.47 8.38
C ASP A 339 -11.08 10.29 7.26
N LEU A 340 -9.75 10.29 7.22
CA LEU A 340 -8.99 10.86 6.10
C LEU A 340 -9.37 10.22 4.77
N ARG A 341 -9.51 8.88 4.72
CA ARG A 341 -9.94 8.17 3.52
C ARG A 341 -11.27 8.67 2.99
N GLN A 342 -12.17 9.17 3.83
CA GLN A 342 -13.48 9.64 3.38
C GLN A 342 -13.51 11.13 3.04
N HIS A 343 -12.57 11.89 3.61
CA HIS A 343 -12.70 13.35 3.70
C HIS A 343 -11.43 14.14 3.37
N ALA A 344 -10.32 13.48 3.06
CA ALA A 344 -9.06 14.13 2.72
C ALA A 344 -9.19 15.00 1.47
N ASN A 345 -10.00 14.58 0.50
CA ASN A 345 -10.20 15.32 -0.75
C ASN A 345 -11.57 16.01 -0.81
N PRO A 346 -11.67 17.17 -1.46
CA PRO A 346 -12.94 17.86 -1.63
C PRO A 346 -13.90 17.00 -2.44
N ARG A 347 -15.17 16.99 -2.03
CA ARG A 347 -16.20 16.21 -2.71
C ARG A 347 -16.55 16.92 -4.00
N VAL A 348 -15.91 16.50 -5.08
CA VAL A 348 -16.25 16.94 -6.43
C VAL A 348 -17.48 16.17 -6.89
N LYS A 349 -18.51 16.90 -7.33
CA LYS A 349 -19.68 16.35 -8.00
C LYS A 349 -19.97 17.18 -9.23
N GLY A 350 -20.14 16.52 -10.36
CA GLY A 350 -20.56 17.17 -11.58
C GLY A 350 -21.53 16.31 -12.37
N SER A 351 -22.17 16.94 -13.35
CA SER A 351 -23.07 16.24 -14.27
C SER A 351 -23.03 16.88 -15.64
N PHE A 352 -23.16 16.08 -16.69
CA PHE A 352 -23.43 16.58 -18.04
C PHE A 352 -24.44 15.67 -18.74
N GLU A 353 -25.01 16.17 -19.82
CA GLU A 353 -25.87 15.39 -20.72
C GLU A 353 -25.18 15.22 -22.07
N THR A 354 -25.29 14.06 -22.69
CA THR A 354 -24.74 13.77 -24.02
C THR A 354 -25.62 12.77 -24.78
N GLU A 355 -25.47 12.71 -26.09
CA GLU A 355 -26.14 11.75 -26.97
C GLU A 355 -25.17 10.66 -27.47
N VAL A 356 -23.91 10.71 -27.01
CA VAL A 356 -22.92 9.68 -27.32
C VAL A 356 -23.24 8.44 -26.49
N SER A 357 -23.34 7.27 -27.13
CA SER A 357 -23.58 5.98 -26.47
C SER A 357 -22.31 5.41 -25.83
N GLY A 358 -22.48 4.41 -24.96
CA GLY A 358 -21.36 3.68 -24.34
C GLY A 358 -20.96 4.16 -22.95
N TRP A 359 -21.75 5.05 -22.34
CA TRP A 359 -21.55 5.46 -20.94
C TRP A 359 -22.06 4.39 -19.99
N GLN A 360 -21.22 3.99 -19.05
CA GLN A 360 -21.57 3.08 -17.98
C GLN A 360 -20.97 3.60 -16.65
N PRO A 361 -21.64 3.37 -15.52
CA PRO A 361 -21.04 3.62 -14.21
C PRO A 361 -19.71 2.84 -14.06
N GLY A 362 -18.72 3.44 -13.40
CA GLY A 362 -17.40 2.83 -13.18
C GLY A 362 -16.33 3.29 -14.18
N GLN A 363 -16.73 3.87 -15.31
CA GLN A 363 -15.78 4.42 -16.28
C GLN A 363 -15.03 5.65 -15.75
N LEU A 364 -13.78 5.81 -16.16
CA LEU A 364 -13.01 7.03 -15.95
C LEU A 364 -13.21 8.00 -17.11
N VAL A 365 -13.72 9.19 -16.80
CA VAL A 365 -13.91 10.27 -17.76
C VAL A 365 -12.87 11.36 -17.58
N ASP A 366 -12.09 11.60 -18.63
CA ASP A 366 -11.22 12.76 -18.72
C ASP A 366 -12.04 13.98 -19.14
N ILE A 367 -12.04 15.03 -18.31
CA ILE A 367 -12.70 16.29 -18.62
C ILE A 367 -11.65 17.40 -18.75
N ARG A 368 -11.67 18.11 -19.87
CA ARG A 368 -10.74 19.18 -20.24
C ARG A 368 -11.50 20.34 -20.86
N ILE A 369 -12.06 21.22 -20.03
CA ILE A 369 -12.86 22.38 -20.43
C ILE A 369 -12.14 23.65 -19.93
N PRO A 370 -11.18 24.18 -20.72
CA PRO A 370 -10.42 25.37 -20.35
C PRO A 370 -11.25 26.58 -19.98
N ASP A 371 -12.32 26.83 -20.73
CA ASP A 371 -13.16 28.01 -20.56
C ASP A 371 -13.91 28.02 -19.21
N LYS A 372 -14.02 26.86 -18.56
CA LYS A 372 -14.65 26.71 -17.23
C LYS A 372 -13.65 26.36 -16.13
N ASN A 373 -12.35 26.43 -16.41
CA ASN A 373 -11.27 26.00 -15.52
C ASN A 373 -11.50 24.58 -14.93
N LEU A 374 -12.05 23.68 -15.75
CA LEU A 374 -12.43 22.34 -15.32
C LEU A 374 -11.54 21.33 -16.02
N TYR A 375 -10.64 20.74 -15.23
CA TYR A 375 -9.64 19.79 -15.69
C TYR A 375 -9.52 18.66 -14.67
N GLY A 376 -9.53 17.42 -15.15
CA GLY A 376 -9.28 16.26 -14.32
C GLY A 376 -9.89 14.99 -14.88
N THR A 377 -9.45 13.87 -14.32
CA THR A 377 -10.06 12.56 -14.54
C THR A 377 -11.04 12.30 -13.39
N TYR A 378 -12.29 11.99 -13.74
CA TYR A 378 -13.36 11.75 -12.78
C TYR A 378 -13.95 10.35 -12.98
N LEU A 379 -14.57 9.82 -11.93
CA LEU A 379 -15.25 8.54 -11.99
C LEU A 379 -16.73 8.75 -12.29
N VAL A 380 -17.25 8.04 -13.29
CA VAL A 380 -18.68 8.05 -13.60
C VAL A 380 -19.42 7.27 -12.51
N GLN A 381 -20.24 7.97 -11.73
CA GLN A 381 -20.95 7.40 -10.58
C GLN A 381 -22.37 7.00 -10.93
N LYS A 382 -23.00 7.65 -11.92
CA LYS A 382 -24.39 7.37 -12.27
C LYS A 382 -24.66 7.79 -13.70
N VAL A 383 -25.43 7.00 -14.42
CA VAL A 383 -25.85 7.26 -15.80
C VAL A 383 -27.36 7.11 -15.87
N THR A 384 -28.07 8.19 -16.22
CA THR A 384 -29.50 8.14 -16.52
C THR A 384 -29.71 8.19 -18.02
N ILE A 385 -30.32 7.14 -18.57
CA ILE A 385 -30.65 7.01 -19.98
C ILE A 385 -32.13 7.39 -20.15
N SER A 386 -32.41 8.27 -21.09
CA SER A 386 -33.77 8.69 -21.44
C SER A 386 -33.88 8.93 -22.94
N PRO A 387 -35.02 8.66 -23.58
CA PRO A 387 -35.21 8.94 -25.00
C PRO A 387 -35.43 10.44 -25.24
N VAL A 388 -34.82 10.97 -26.30
CA VAL A 388 -35.13 12.30 -26.85
C VAL A 388 -36.18 12.18 -27.96
N THR A 389 -36.02 11.14 -28.78
CA THR A 389 -36.96 10.68 -29.80
C THR A 389 -36.98 9.15 -29.78
N SER A 390 -37.79 8.51 -30.63
CA SER A 390 -37.83 7.04 -30.74
C SER A 390 -36.46 6.41 -31.07
N ASP A 391 -35.58 7.16 -31.72
CA ASP A 391 -34.33 6.64 -32.30
C ASP A 391 -33.08 7.33 -31.70
N MET A 392 -33.25 8.22 -30.72
CA MET A 392 -32.15 8.98 -30.12
C MET A 392 -32.24 8.95 -28.60
N LEU A 393 -31.15 8.51 -27.96
CA LEU A 393 -31.00 8.46 -26.51
C LEU A 393 -30.18 9.64 -26.00
N SER A 394 -30.56 10.15 -24.84
CA SER A 394 -29.79 11.09 -24.04
C SER A 394 -29.30 10.40 -22.77
N TYR A 395 -28.00 10.53 -22.53
CA TYR A 395 -27.30 10.04 -21.36
C TYR A 395 -27.00 11.23 -20.45
N LYS A 396 -27.59 11.25 -19.25
CA LYS A 396 -27.21 12.17 -18.19
C LYS A 396 -26.19 11.46 -17.31
N VAL A 397 -24.94 11.91 -17.40
CA VAL A 397 -23.80 11.33 -16.69
C VAL A 397 -23.53 12.18 -15.45
N GLU A 398 -23.55 11.56 -14.28
CA GLU A 398 -23.12 12.15 -13.02
C GLU A 398 -21.78 11.55 -12.65
N TYR A 399 -20.80 12.42 -12.43
CA TYR A 399 -19.43 12.06 -12.14
C TYR A 399 -19.00 12.71 -10.82
N GLY A 400 -18.06 12.06 -10.14
CA GLY A 400 -17.50 12.58 -8.90
C GLY A 400 -16.00 12.44 -8.85
N GLY A 401 -15.41 12.93 -7.75
CA GLY A 401 -14.05 12.54 -7.38
C GLY A 401 -13.93 11.01 -7.37
N ARG A 402 -12.73 10.49 -7.66
CA ARG A 402 -12.44 9.05 -7.55
C ARG A 402 -12.94 8.58 -6.19
N LEU A 403 -13.92 7.66 -6.18
CA LEU A 403 -14.37 7.02 -4.94
C LEU A 403 -13.13 6.45 -4.27
N LEU A 404 -12.90 6.88 -3.03
CA LEU A 404 -11.68 6.65 -2.27
C LEU A 404 -11.41 5.15 -2.00
N GLY A 405 -12.34 4.25 -2.33
CA GLY A 405 -12.13 2.80 -2.31
C GLY A 405 -11.02 2.29 -3.25
N ILE A 406 -10.65 3.06 -4.29
CA ILE A 406 -9.50 2.69 -5.14
C ILE A 406 -8.16 3.21 -4.56
N ALA A 407 -8.16 4.13 -3.60
CA ALA A 407 -6.93 4.48 -2.87
C ALA A 407 -6.54 3.38 -1.86
N ASP A 408 -7.51 2.56 -1.42
CA ASP A 408 -7.25 1.33 -0.65
C ASP A 408 -6.51 0.25 -1.47
N PHE A 409 -6.57 0.29 -2.81
CA PHE A 409 -5.79 -0.61 -3.68
C PHE A 409 -4.27 -0.47 -3.49
N LEU A 410 -3.76 0.75 -3.28
CA LEU A 410 -2.33 0.97 -3.13
C LEU A 410 -1.85 0.70 -1.69
N LYS A 411 -2.68 0.96 -0.67
CA LYS A 411 -2.36 0.65 0.73
C LYS A 411 -2.51 -0.83 1.08
N ALA A 412 -3.48 -1.56 0.50
CA ALA A 412 -3.61 -3.01 0.68
C ALA A 412 -2.43 -3.79 0.08
N LEU A 413 -1.84 -3.27 -1.01
CA LEU A 413 -0.65 -3.86 -1.63
C LEU A 413 0.60 -3.66 -0.78
N VAL A 414 0.69 -2.53 -0.06
CA VAL A 414 1.79 -2.24 0.89
C VAL A 414 1.59 -2.95 2.24
N SER A 415 0.37 -3.04 2.77
CA SER A 415 0.09 -3.73 4.04
C SER A 415 0.21 -5.25 3.95
N SER A 416 -0.16 -5.85 2.81
CA SER A 416 0.05 -7.28 2.53
C SER A 416 1.54 -7.66 2.43
N GLN A 417 2.42 -6.73 2.09
CA GLN A 417 3.87 -6.93 2.08
C GLN A 417 4.54 -6.65 3.43
N GLN A 418 4.01 -5.72 4.23
CA GLN A 418 4.54 -5.41 5.56
C GLN A 418 4.25 -6.49 6.62
N ASN A 419 3.19 -7.27 6.46
CA ASN A 419 2.86 -8.40 7.36
C ASN A 419 3.84 -9.59 7.28
N LYS A 420 4.96 -9.48 6.56
CA LYS A 420 5.98 -10.55 6.53
C LYS A 420 7.30 -10.25 7.24
N LYS A 421 7.47 -9.09 7.88
CA LYS A 421 8.59 -8.83 8.81
C LYS A 421 8.41 -7.46 9.46
N MET A 422 8.11 -7.42 10.76
CA MET A 422 8.76 -6.45 11.64
C MET A 422 8.72 -6.97 13.07
N SER A 423 9.91 -7.28 13.57
CA SER A 423 10.19 -7.56 14.97
C SER A 423 9.97 -6.32 15.81
N GLU A 424 9.41 -6.53 16.99
CA GLU A 424 9.40 -5.61 18.13
C GLU A 424 10.73 -4.85 18.26
N THR A 425 10.70 -3.50 18.20
CA THR A 425 11.33 -2.63 19.21
C THR A 425 10.92 -1.15 19.03
N THR A 426 10.32 -0.59 20.10
CA THR A 426 10.54 0.76 20.67
C THR A 426 10.06 2.08 20.02
N ILE A 427 9.48 2.88 20.94
CA ILE A 427 9.57 4.35 21.14
C ILE A 427 8.56 5.23 20.39
N LEU A 428 7.98 6.18 21.15
CA LEU A 428 7.14 7.29 20.71
C LEU A 428 7.69 7.97 19.44
N HIS A 429 6.85 8.02 18.41
CA HIS A 429 7.08 8.85 17.24
C HIS A 429 5.85 9.70 16.94
N LYS A 430 6.04 11.02 16.94
CA LYS A 430 5.19 11.95 16.19
C LYS A 430 5.43 11.62 14.72
N PHE A 431 4.55 10.84 14.11
CA PHE A 431 4.64 10.54 12.69
C PHE A 431 4.15 11.75 11.89
N ALA A 432 5.07 12.43 11.20
CA ALA A 432 4.74 13.18 10.00
C ALA A 432 4.92 12.21 8.84
N TYR A 433 3.82 11.72 8.26
CA TYR A 433 3.87 10.84 7.10
C TYR A 433 4.10 11.68 5.85
N GLY A 434 5.35 12.11 5.65
CA GLY A 434 5.89 12.43 4.35
C GLY A 434 6.29 11.15 3.65
N THR A 435 5.55 10.74 2.63
CA THR A 435 6.14 9.95 1.55
C THR A 435 7.06 10.88 0.76
N ASP A 436 8.23 11.19 1.31
CA ASP A 436 9.37 11.44 0.45
C ASP A 436 9.67 10.10 -0.19
N GLU A 437 9.27 9.93 -1.45
CA GLU A 437 9.82 8.88 -2.31
C GLU A 437 11.30 9.20 -2.54
N ALA A 438 12.12 8.98 -1.52
CA ALA A 438 13.51 8.68 -1.73
C ALA A 438 13.55 7.31 -2.39
N LEU A 439 13.52 7.30 -3.72
CA LEU A 439 13.95 6.16 -4.53
C LEU A 439 15.41 5.87 -4.20
N ALA A 440 15.64 5.15 -3.10
CA ALA A 440 16.89 4.44 -2.89
C ALA A 440 16.86 3.24 -3.83
N ARG A 441 17.33 3.44 -5.06
CA ARG A 441 17.79 2.32 -5.86
C ARG A 441 19.10 1.86 -5.24
N ASP A 442 19.10 0.66 -4.68
CA ASP A 442 20.34 -0.06 -4.41
C ASP A 442 20.84 -0.58 -5.76
N GLU A 443 21.50 0.28 -6.53
CA GLU A 443 22.29 -0.15 -7.66
C GLU A 443 23.56 -0.75 -7.08
N LEU A 444 23.54 -2.07 -6.89
CA LEU A 444 24.71 -2.84 -6.49
C LEU A 444 25.63 -2.94 -7.72
N GLU A 445 26.27 -1.82 -8.07
CA GLU A 445 27.52 -1.87 -8.82
C GLU A 445 28.53 -2.55 -7.91
N ALA A 446 28.67 -3.87 -8.08
CA ALA A 446 29.82 -4.61 -7.59
C ALA A 446 31.05 -4.21 -8.41
N ASN A 447 31.45 -2.94 -8.30
CA ASN A 447 32.81 -2.56 -8.57
C ASN A 447 33.65 -3.31 -7.54
N LEU A 448 34.37 -4.33 -7.99
CA LEU A 448 35.43 -4.97 -7.22
C LEU A 448 36.38 -3.85 -6.79
N ARG A 449 36.17 -3.33 -5.57
CA ARG A 449 37.13 -2.45 -4.93
C ARG A 449 38.34 -3.32 -4.65
N THR A 450 39.30 -3.29 -5.57
CA THR A 450 40.65 -3.70 -5.25
C THR A 450 41.07 -2.88 -4.03
N PRO A 451 41.56 -3.51 -2.96
CA PRO A 451 41.99 -2.78 -1.77
C PRO A 451 43.00 -1.70 -2.18
N PRO A 452 43.02 -0.54 -1.50
CA PRO A 452 43.88 0.59 -1.89
C PRO A 452 45.38 0.32 -1.65
N TRP A 453 45.73 -0.91 -1.28
CA TRP A 453 47.07 -1.46 -1.27
C TRP A 453 47.08 -2.74 -2.11
N GLU A 454 47.87 -2.77 -3.18
CA GLU A 454 48.22 -4.03 -3.82
C GLU A 454 49.36 -4.64 -3.01
N VAL A 455 49.19 -5.90 -2.57
CA VAL A 455 50.26 -6.64 -1.91
C VAL A 455 51.33 -6.94 -2.96
N GLU A 456 52.47 -6.27 -2.86
CA GLU A 456 53.64 -6.49 -3.72
C GLU A 456 54.09 -7.95 -3.60
N GLY A 457 53.79 -8.77 -4.61
CA GLY A 457 54.18 -10.18 -4.69
C GLY A 457 55.24 -10.39 -5.73
N SER A 458 56.27 -11.19 -5.43
CA SER A 458 57.20 -11.68 -6.44
C SER A 458 56.45 -12.56 -7.44
N ARG A 459 56.75 -12.40 -8.73
CA ARG A 459 56.15 -13.20 -9.80
C ARG A 459 57.24 -13.88 -10.63
N GLU A 460 57.02 -15.16 -10.89
CA GLU A 460 57.79 -15.95 -11.84
C GLU A 460 57.04 -15.98 -13.17
N PHE A 461 57.70 -15.57 -14.25
CA PHE A 461 57.16 -15.66 -15.60
C PHE A 461 57.88 -16.77 -16.35
N LYS A 462 57.12 -17.77 -16.82
CA LYS A 462 57.61 -18.79 -17.76
C LYS A 462 57.22 -18.35 -19.16
N MET A 463 58.19 -17.82 -19.90
CA MET A 463 57.97 -17.33 -21.27
C MET A 463 58.32 -18.43 -22.26
N ASP A 464 57.54 -18.55 -23.34
CA ASP A 464 57.64 -19.59 -24.37
C ASP A 464 57.92 -19.03 -25.77
N GLY A 465 58.64 -17.91 -25.85
CA GLY A 465 58.92 -17.21 -27.11
C GLY A 465 57.92 -16.10 -27.45
N SER A 466 56.91 -15.89 -26.59
CA SER A 466 55.92 -14.82 -26.72
C SER A 466 56.31 -13.55 -25.95
N GLN A 467 55.72 -12.41 -26.34
CA GLN A 467 55.92 -11.12 -25.67
C GLN A 467 54.91 -10.99 -24.51
N TYR A 468 55.39 -10.60 -23.34
CA TYR A 468 54.57 -10.38 -22.15
C TYR A 468 54.65 -8.91 -21.71
N GLU A 469 53.52 -8.35 -21.30
CA GLU A 469 53.41 -7.00 -20.76
C GLU A 469 52.77 -7.03 -19.37
N PHE A 470 53.34 -6.28 -18.43
CA PHE A 470 52.78 -6.13 -17.09
C PHE A 470 53.10 -4.75 -16.50
N THR A 471 52.26 -4.31 -15.56
CA THR A 471 52.43 -3.08 -14.77
C THR A 471 53.34 -3.33 -13.57
N THR A 472 54.20 -2.36 -13.25
CA THR A 472 55.01 -2.41 -12.02
C THR A 472 54.24 -1.81 -10.84
N ILE A 473 54.37 -2.46 -9.69
CA ILE A 473 53.91 -1.98 -8.39
C ILE A 473 55.19 -1.61 -7.63
N GLY A 474 55.45 -0.31 -7.44
CA GLY A 474 56.66 0.18 -6.75
C GLY A 474 57.85 0.54 -7.65
N SER A 475 58.88 1.11 -7.02
CA SER A 475 60.12 1.58 -7.66
C SER A 475 61.29 0.64 -7.34
N LEU A 476 61.98 0.17 -8.39
CA LEU A 476 63.00 -0.91 -8.46
C LEU A 476 62.46 -2.33 -8.66
N LEU A 477 62.54 -2.78 -9.92
CA LEU A 477 62.26 -4.14 -10.37
C LEU A 477 63.58 -4.86 -10.70
N SER A 478 63.94 -5.94 -10.00
CA SER A 478 65.04 -6.79 -10.44
C SER A 478 64.50 -7.88 -11.36
N LEU A 479 65.13 -8.06 -12.54
CA LEU A 479 64.83 -9.15 -13.46
C LEU A 479 66.04 -10.08 -13.53
N SER A 480 65.91 -11.29 -13.00
CA SER A 480 66.95 -12.31 -13.15
C SER A 480 66.44 -13.46 -14.01
N TYR A 481 67.31 -14.01 -14.86
CA TYR A 481 67.04 -15.20 -15.64
C TYR A 481 68.17 -16.23 -15.43
N PRO A 482 67.91 -17.39 -14.82
CA PRO A 482 68.93 -18.42 -14.67
C PRO A 482 68.92 -19.32 -15.91
N GLY A 483 69.69 -19.00 -16.95
CA GLY A 483 69.75 -19.86 -18.15
C GLY A 483 70.81 -19.48 -19.18
N PHE A 484 71.24 -20.46 -19.99
CA PHE A 484 72.37 -20.29 -20.92
C PHE A 484 71.99 -20.27 -22.42
N TRP A 485 70.69 -20.28 -22.77
CA TRP A 485 70.26 -20.49 -24.17
C TRP A 485 69.00 -19.70 -24.58
N SER A 486 68.85 -18.49 -24.07
CA SER A 486 67.86 -17.52 -24.54
C SER A 486 68.34 -16.12 -24.16
N ASN A 487 68.23 -15.14 -25.08
CA ASN A 487 68.58 -13.74 -24.83
C ASN A 487 67.29 -12.97 -24.56
N PRO A 488 66.80 -12.90 -23.32
CA PRO A 488 65.61 -12.13 -23.02
C PRO A 488 65.91 -10.63 -23.15
N GLU A 489 64.94 -9.88 -23.68
CA GLU A 489 65.03 -8.44 -23.86
C GLU A 489 63.84 -7.75 -23.18
N TYR A 490 64.04 -6.51 -22.75
CA TYR A 490 63.02 -5.70 -22.11
C TYR A 490 62.85 -4.31 -22.74
N GLN A 491 61.66 -3.74 -22.58
CA GLN A 491 61.35 -2.32 -22.78
C GLN A 491 60.53 -1.80 -21.61
N THR A 492 60.61 -0.50 -21.36
CA THR A 492 59.86 0.19 -20.30
C THR A 492 59.06 1.36 -20.87
N SER A 493 57.95 1.70 -20.22
CA SER A 493 57.09 2.84 -20.54
C SER A 493 56.53 3.44 -19.25
N MET A 494 56.27 4.75 -19.24
CA MET A 494 55.58 5.42 -18.11
C MET A 494 54.06 5.53 -18.33
N ASP A 495 53.60 5.45 -19.58
CA ASP A 495 52.23 5.77 -20.00
C ASP A 495 51.53 4.64 -20.78
N SER A 496 52.19 3.48 -20.94
CA SER A 496 51.80 2.32 -21.78
C SER A 496 51.75 2.57 -23.29
N LEU A 497 51.98 3.80 -23.74
CA LEU A 497 51.86 4.22 -25.13
C LEU A 497 53.23 4.43 -25.78
N SER A 498 54.20 4.97 -25.03
CA SER A 498 55.54 5.32 -25.50
C SER A 498 56.58 4.38 -24.87
N TRP A 499 57.28 3.59 -25.68
CA TRP A 499 58.20 2.54 -25.22
C TRP A 499 59.66 2.86 -25.54
N THR A 500 60.57 2.58 -24.60
CA THR A 500 62.02 2.66 -24.82
C THR A 500 62.50 1.57 -25.79
N ASP A 501 63.66 1.73 -26.44
CA ASP A 501 64.24 0.66 -27.27
C ASP A 501 64.49 -0.66 -26.51
N TRP A 502 64.43 -1.79 -27.23
CA TRP A 502 64.69 -3.11 -26.67
C TRP A 502 66.13 -3.23 -26.19
N LYS A 503 66.31 -3.68 -24.96
CA LYS A 503 67.62 -3.94 -24.35
C LYS A 503 67.71 -5.39 -23.89
N THR A 504 68.84 -6.04 -24.14
CA THR A 504 69.10 -7.39 -23.64
C THR A 504 69.33 -7.39 -22.13
N ILE A 505 68.71 -8.33 -21.43
CA ILE A 505 68.90 -8.53 -19.98
C ILE A 505 70.18 -9.35 -19.81
N SER A 506 71.11 -8.85 -18.99
CA SER A 506 72.31 -9.60 -18.61
C SER A 506 72.05 -10.53 -17.42
N ASP A 507 72.90 -11.55 -17.24
CA ASP A 507 72.77 -12.54 -16.17
C ASP A 507 72.85 -11.82 -14.81
N ILE A 508 71.69 -11.69 -14.14
CA ILE A 508 71.49 -11.00 -12.86
C ILE A 508 71.66 -9.46 -12.94
N GLU A 509 70.73 -8.78 -13.60
CA GLU A 509 70.67 -7.30 -13.66
C GLU A 509 69.48 -6.72 -12.86
N ALA A 510 69.72 -5.64 -12.12
CA ALA A 510 68.66 -4.87 -11.47
C ALA A 510 68.30 -3.65 -12.34
N ILE A 511 67.06 -3.60 -12.84
CA ILE A 511 66.62 -2.55 -13.75
C ILE A 511 65.79 -1.52 -12.98
N GLN A 512 66.17 -0.25 -13.05
CA GLN A 512 65.37 0.82 -12.45
C GLN A 512 64.21 1.17 -13.38
N ILE A 513 62.99 1.12 -12.83
CA ILE A 513 61.76 1.42 -13.56
C ILE A 513 61.01 2.50 -12.80
N PRO A 514 60.57 3.58 -13.48
CA PRO A 514 59.77 4.64 -12.87
C PRO A 514 58.41 4.11 -12.41
N TYR A 515 57.87 4.66 -11.33
CA TYR A 515 56.54 4.34 -10.82
C TYR A 515 55.56 5.50 -11.06
N PRO A 516 54.34 5.25 -11.58
CA PRO A 516 53.88 3.99 -12.18
C PRO A 516 54.56 3.74 -13.54
N GLY A 517 54.81 2.47 -13.88
CA GLY A 517 55.48 2.10 -15.12
C GLY A 517 55.00 0.75 -15.68
N TYR A 518 55.22 0.55 -16.98
CA TYR A 518 54.87 -0.66 -17.73
C TYR A 518 56.14 -1.30 -18.28
N VAL A 519 56.18 -2.63 -18.28
CA VAL A 519 57.33 -3.41 -18.76
C VAL A 519 56.86 -4.42 -19.80
N ARG A 520 57.61 -4.49 -20.90
CA ARG A 520 57.47 -5.54 -21.92
C ARG A 520 58.70 -6.41 -21.91
N LEU A 521 58.50 -7.72 -21.92
CA LEU A 521 59.53 -8.73 -22.03
C LEU A 521 59.32 -9.54 -23.30
N ARG A 522 60.41 -9.88 -23.99
CA ARG A 522 60.40 -10.87 -25.07
C ARG A 522 61.62 -11.78 -24.95
N THR A 523 61.48 -13.00 -25.43
CA THR A 523 62.60 -13.96 -25.48
C THR A 523 62.50 -14.78 -26.76
N GLY A 524 63.64 -15.25 -27.27
CA GLY A 524 63.72 -16.14 -28.43
C GLY A 524 63.50 -17.63 -28.10
N GLY A 525 63.29 -17.98 -26.82
CA GLY A 525 63.11 -19.36 -26.37
C GLY A 525 62.48 -19.45 -24.99
N GLN A 526 62.46 -20.64 -24.38
CA GLN A 526 61.93 -20.79 -23.03
C GLN A 526 62.87 -20.17 -21.99
N THR A 527 62.35 -19.19 -21.24
CA THR A 527 63.11 -18.47 -20.21
C THR A 527 62.24 -18.29 -18.97
N GLN A 528 62.83 -18.49 -17.79
CA GLN A 528 62.23 -18.11 -16.51
C GLN A 528 62.76 -16.76 -16.09
N ILE A 529 61.85 -15.82 -15.83
CA ILE A 529 62.21 -14.48 -15.37
C ILE A 529 61.56 -14.25 -14.02
N TYR A 530 62.39 -13.83 -13.05
CA TYR A 530 61.94 -13.51 -11.71
C TYR A 530 61.84 -12.01 -11.54
N ASN A 531 60.65 -11.57 -11.13
CA ASN A 531 60.41 -10.22 -10.64
C ASN A 531 60.44 -10.24 -9.11
N TRP A 532 61.42 -9.55 -8.52
CA TRP A 532 61.39 -9.21 -7.09
C TRP A 532 61.92 -7.80 -6.83
N LYS A 533 61.45 -7.19 -5.75
CA LYS A 533 62.10 -5.98 -5.17
C LYS A 533 63.42 -6.42 -4.55
N LYS A 534 64.52 -5.68 -4.78
CA LYS A 534 65.79 -5.95 -4.09
C LYS A 534 65.56 -5.75 -2.57
N PRO A 535 65.74 -6.76 -1.70
CA PRO A 535 65.35 -6.66 -0.29
C PRO A 535 66.20 -5.69 0.57
N LEU A 536 67.08 -4.88 -0.03
CA LEU A 536 68.25 -4.29 0.63
C LEU A 536 68.58 -2.87 0.13
N ALA A 537 67.58 -2.05 -0.24
CA ALA A 537 67.80 -0.64 -0.58
C ALA A 537 67.10 0.36 0.36
N GLU A 538 66.16 -0.09 1.19
CA GLU A 538 65.54 0.74 2.24
C GLU A 538 66.23 0.57 3.61
N THR A 539 67.04 -0.49 3.79
CA THR A 539 67.77 -0.80 5.03
C THR A 539 69.24 -0.38 5.05
N ASP A 540 69.84 -0.07 3.89
CA ASP A 540 71.24 0.40 3.79
C ASP A 540 71.48 1.78 4.42
N ALA A 541 70.41 2.49 4.82
CA ALA A 541 70.50 3.77 5.52
C ALA A 541 70.32 3.68 7.05
N VAL A 542 69.89 2.54 7.62
CA VAL A 542 69.40 2.53 9.02
C VAL A 542 69.95 1.41 9.92
N CYS A 543 70.40 0.25 9.41
CA CYS A 543 70.88 -0.82 10.30
C CYS A 543 72.15 -1.49 9.80
N GLY A 544 73.25 -1.32 10.55
CA GLY A 544 74.51 -2.02 10.34
C GLY A 544 74.40 -3.54 10.47
N PHE A 545 75.27 -4.22 9.74
CA PHE A 545 75.40 -5.68 9.58
C PHE A 545 75.08 -6.54 10.80
N VAL A 546 74.38 -7.66 10.55
CA VAL A 546 74.54 -8.91 11.32
C VAL A 546 74.83 -10.02 10.33
N PHE A 547 76.04 -10.56 10.40
CA PHE A 547 76.42 -11.82 9.74
C PHE A 547 75.91 -12.99 10.58
N VAL A 548 75.25 -13.95 9.95
CA VAL A 548 75.19 -15.33 10.44
C VAL A 548 75.45 -16.23 9.23
N GLY A 549 76.42 -17.13 9.37
CA GLY A 549 77.06 -17.89 8.29
C GLY A 549 76.22 -18.98 7.63
#